data_AF-A0A852DP91-F1
#
_entry.id   AF-A0A852DP91-F1
#
_cell.length_a   1.000
_cell.length_b   1.000
_cell.length_c   1.000
_cell.angle_alpha   90.00
_cell.angle_beta   90.00
_cell.angle_gamma   90.00
#
_symmetry.space_group_name_H-M   'P 1'
#
loop_
_entity.id
_entity.type
_entity.pdbx_description
1 polymer ?
#
loop_
_entity_poly.entity_id
_entity_poly.type
_entity_poly.pdbx_seq_one_letter_code
_entity_poly.pdbx_strand_id
1 'polypeptide(L)' 'MPYLLISTQIRLEAGPTMVGDEHSDPHLMSILGATKRSTLGNNL' A
#
# COMPACT_ATOMS: atom_id res chain seq x y z
N MET A 1 -0.48 -4.31 14.43
CA MET A 1 0.81 -4.52 13.74
C MET A 1 1.72 -3.33 14.08
N PRO A 2 2.86 -3.52 14.77
CA PRO A 2 3.65 -2.39 15.27
C PRO A 2 4.57 -1.74 14.22
N TYR A 3 4.80 -2.41 13.09
CA TYR A 3 5.64 -1.93 11.99
C TYR A 3 4.84 -1.84 10.69
N LEU A 4 5.26 -0.92 9.82
CA LEU A 4 4.66 -0.68 8.50
C LEU A 4 5.78 -0.52 7.47
N LEU A 5 5.60 -1.12 6.30
CA LEU A 5 6.45 -0.89 5.13
C LEU A 5 5.65 -0.10 4.11
N ILE A 6 6.19 1.06 3.70
CA ILE A 6 5.62 1.88 2.63
C ILE A 6 6.65 2.09 1.54
N SER A 7 6.21 2.26 0.30
CA SER A 7 7.10 2.51 -0.83
C SER A 7 6.46 3.41 -1.88
N THR A 8 7.29 4.08 -2.67
CA THR A 8 6.90 4.79 -3.89
C THR A 8 7.93 4.48 -4.97
N GLN A 9 7.61 4.80 -6.22
CA GLN A 9 8.48 4.54 -7.36
C GLN A 9 8.90 5.85 -8.04
N ILE A 10 10.13 5.88 -8.57
CA ILE A 10 10.70 6.90 -9.49
C ILE A 10 10.89 8.31 -8.90
N ARG A 11 9.86 8.90 -8.29
CA ARG A 11 9.84 10.26 -7.73
C ARG A 11 9.24 10.23 -6.33
N LEU A 12 9.89 10.92 -5.38
CA LEU A 12 9.45 10.90 -3.98
C LEU A 12 8.32 11.89 -3.74
N GLU A 13 8.29 12.96 -4.52
CA GLU A 13 7.34 14.06 -4.42
C GLU A 13 5.95 13.75 -4.99
N ALA A 14 5.81 12.65 -5.74
CA ALA A 14 4.58 12.26 -6.41
C ALA A 14 4.26 10.77 -6.22
N GLY A 15 2.99 10.46 -5.99
CA GLY A 15 2.50 9.10 -5.79
C GLY A 15 2.34 8.27 -7.08
N PRO A 16 1.80 7.04 -6.98
CA PRO A 16 1.13 6.48 -5.80
C PRO A 16 2.10 5.92 -4.76
N THR A 17 1.71 6.00 -3.48
CA THR A 17 2.42 5.35 -2.37
C THR A 17 1.73 4.02 -2.05
N MET A 18 2.50 2.93 -2.05
CA MET A 18 2.05 1.63 -1.54
C MET A 18 2.14 1.65 -0.02
N VAL A 19 1.03 1.35 0.65
CA VAL A 19 0.90 1.55 2.11
C VAL A 19 0.61 0.27 2.89
N GLY A 20 0.49 -0.88 2.22
CA GLY A 20 0.21 -2.15 2.86
C GLY A 20 0.11 -3.33 1.88
N ASP A 21 -0.04 -4.50 2.47
CA ASP A 21 -0.24 -5.81 1.85
C ASP A 21 -1.60 -6.41 2.24
N GLU A 22 -1.82 -7.69 1.94
CA GLU A 22 -3.08 -8.39 2.21
C GLU A 22 -3.39 -8.64 3.69
N HIS A 23 -2.38 -8.52 4.57
CA HIS A 23 -2.51 -8.73 6.00
C HIS A 23 -2.48 -7.44 6.82
N SER A 24 -2.34 -6.29 6.14
CA SER A 24 -2.30 -4.97 6.75
C SER A 24 -3.62 -4.61 7.44
N ASP A 25 -3.55 -3.88 8.55
CA ASP A 25 -4.71 -3.49 9.36
C ASP A 25 -5.75 -2.71 8.52
N PRO A 26 -6.96 -3.26 8.31
CA PRO A 26 -7.98 -2.62 7.47
C PRO A 26 -8.43 -1.25 8.00
N HIS A 27 -8.45 -1.05 9.31
CA HIS A 27 -8.86 0.23 9.89
C HIS A 27 -7.83 1.32 9.58
N LEU A 28 -6.54 0.99 9.71
CA LEU A 28 -5.46 1.89 9.33
C LEU A 28 -5.48 2.22 7.82
N MET A 29 -5.69 1.21 6.96
CA MET A 29 -5.79 1.44 5.51
C MET A 29 -6.96 2.37 5.15
N SER A 30 -8.08 2.24 5.87
CA SER A 30 -9.23 3.13 5.70
C SER A 30 -8.93 4.56 6.12
N ILE A 31 -8.23 4.77 7.25
CA ILE A 31 -7.83 6.12 7.70
C ILE A 31 -6.93 6.80 6.66
N LEU A 32 -6.04 6.04 6.03
CA LEU A 32 -5.15 6.53 4.97
C LEU A 32 -5.85 6.78 3.62
N GLY A 33 -7.13 6.42 3.48
CA GLY A 33 -7.85 6.52 2.20
C GLY A 33 -7.30 5.57 1.13
N ALA A 34 -6.69 4.45 1.54
CA ALA A 34 -6.05 3.51 0.62
C ALA A 34 -7.08 2.72 -0.19
N THR A 35 -6.73 2.40 -1.45
CA THR A 35 -7.53 1.53 -2.31
C THR A 35 -6.81 0.19 -2.53
N LYS A 36 -7.49 -0.92 -2.20
CA LYS A 36 -6.97 -2.27 -2.44
C LYS A 36 -7.02 -2.59 -3.93
N ARG A 37 -5.89 -3.02 -4.51
CA ARG A 37 -5.78 -3.45 -5.91
C ARG A 37 -4.80 -4.61 -6.04
N SER A 38 -5.05 -5.52 -6.97
CA SER A 38 -4.07 -6.49 -7.43
C SER A 38 -3.52 -6.02 -8.77
N THR A 39 -2.19 -5.88 -8.88
CA THR A 39 -1.54 -5.52 -10.13
C THR A 39 -1.32 -6.77 -10.98
N LEU A 40 -1.45 -6.63 -12.30
CA LEU A 40 -1.19 -7.70 -13.24
C LEU A 40 0.22 -8.28 -13.01
N GLY A 41 0.31 -9.61 -12.93
CA GLY A 41 1.57 -10.31 -12.68
C GLY A 41 1.85 -10.64 -11.22
N ASN A 42 1.08 -10.10 -10.25
CA ASN A 42 1.17 -10.55 -8.86
C ASN A 42 0.47 -11.91 -8.70
N ASN A 43 1.21 -12.91 -8.20
CA ASN A 43 0.70 -14.25 -7.87
C ASN A 43 -0.03 -14.95 -9.03
N LEU A 44 0.68 -15.16 -10.15
CA LEU A 44 0.23 -15.98 -11.29
C LEU A 44 0.00 -17.45 -10.92
#